data_AF-A0A3M1F855-F1
#
_entry.id   AF-A0A3M1F855-F1
#
_cell.length_a   1.000
_cell.length_b   1.000
_cell.length_c   1.000
_cell.angle_alpha   90.00
_cell.angle_beta   90.00
_cell.angle_gamma   90.00
#
_symmetry.space_group_name_H-M   'P 1'
#
loop_
_entity.id
_entity.type
_entity.pdbx_description
1 polymer ?
#
loop_
_entity_poly.entity_id
_entity_poly.type
_entity_poly.pdbx_seq_one_letter_code
_entity_poly.pdbx_strand_id
1 'polypeptide(L)'
;MLNIDKGLNVDEAFAKLKEIKESAAHAESESQRPTDEAVSLPAEPEELQADDTAEVEQPEEPEGEAVESEQDEESAADDEQEPSDEDDFVIELDDGREVTLSEIREWEKGHLRLQDYTRKTQELAEQRKQVEEQAQKLSQVHQQLAERVAELEALVKTSEEDIDWDELREIDPAEYLAQKEKLEKRKKALEEAKKQQAGISQEVLQQKMLEEQKKLLELNKDWLDESGRPTKKYEQDAKLARDYLNELGVSEQEQAMIIDHRLWQAILEAARFRAAKKTGASVKKRVRKAPKVSRPSGAQKSSVQAELEKAKARLARTGSIEDALLVRRLTAKLKQG
;
A
#
# COMPACT_ATOMS: atom_id res chain seq x y z
N MET A 1 7.66 16.96 -26.92
CA MET A 1 6.58 17.24 -25.95
C MET A 1 6.59 16.09 -24.95
N LEU A 2 7.07 16.36 -23.73
CA LEU A 2 7.22 15.38 -22.66
C LEU A 2 5.84 15.16 -22.02
N ASN A 3 5.37 13.91 -22.02
CA ASN A 3 4.18 13.49 -21.29
C ASN A 3 4.48 13.54 -19.78
N ILE A 4 4.20 14.67 -19.14
CA ILE A 4 4.37 14.92 -17.69
C ILE A 4 3.10 14.49 -16.91
N ASP A 5 2.15 13.81 -17.55
CA ASP A 5 0.84 13.41 -16.99
C ASP A 5 0.88 12.31 -15.90
N LYS A 6 2.05 11.90 -15.42
CA LYS A 6 2.17 10.71 -14.56
C LYS A 6 2.50 11.10 -13.13
N GLY A 7 1.46 11.40 -12.35
CA GLY A 7 1.53 11.30 -10.89
C GLY A 7 1.38 9.87 -10.44
N LEU A 8 1.05 9.67 -9.16
CA LEU A 8 0.64 8.37 -8.64
C LEU A 8 -0.70 7.94 -9.27
N ASN A 9 -0.66 7.58 -10.56
CA ASN A 9 -1.82 7.12 -11.30
C ASN A 9 -1.97 5.64 -10.96
N VAL A 10 -2.68 5.37 -9.87
CA VAL A 10 -2.90 4.02 -9.33
C VAL A 10 -3.56 3.11 -10.40
N ASP A 11 -4.25 3.70 -11.39
CA ASP A 11 -4.76 3.01 -12.59
C ASP A 11 -3.65 2.37 -13.44
N GLU A 12 -2.49 3.04 -13.60
CA GLU A 12 -1.31 2.45 -14.28
C GLU A 12 -0.63 1.37 -13.42
N ALA A 13 -0.75 1.43 -12.08
CA ALA A 13 -0.32 0.36 -11.18
C ALA A 13 -1.02 -0.93 -11.53
N PHE A 14 -2.35 -0.87 -11.61
CA PHE A 14 -3.19 -2.03 -11.83
C PHE A 14 -2.94 -2.63 -13.20
N ALA A 15 -2.65 -1.80 -14.21
CA ALA A 15 -2.26 -2.28 -15.52
C ALA A 15 -0.93 -3.06 -15.49
N LYS A 16 0.12 -2.52 -14.85
CA LYS A 16 1.41 -3.22 -14.72
C LYS A 16 1.33 -4.47 -13.84
N LEU A 17 0.55 -4.43 -12.76
CA LEU A 17 0.39 -5.57 -11.84
C LEU A 17 -0.40 -6.70 -12.51
N LYS A 18 -1.37 -6.36 -13.36
CA LYS A 18 -2.07 -7.31 -14.23
C LYS A 18 -1.13 -7.94 -15.26
N GLU A 19 -0.28 -7.15 -15.91
CA GLU A 19 0.70 -7.63 -16.90
C GLU A 19 1.73 -8.58 -16.26
N ILE A 20 2.20 -8.26 -15.06
CA ILE A 20 3.09 -9.14 -14.28
C ILE A 20 2.39 -10.46 -13.93
N LYS A 21 1.12 -10.42 -13.51
CA LYS A 21 0.36 -11.63 -13.14
C LYS A 21 -0.06 -12.47 -14.36
N GLU A 22 -0.36 -11.86 -15.49
CA GLU A 22 -0.62 -12.54 -16.77
C GLU A 22 0.66 -13.18 -17.33
N SER A 23 1.83 -12.54 -17.16
CA SER A 23 3.12 -13.12 -17.54
C SER A 23 3.54 -14.29 -16.63
N ALA A 24 3.26 -14.21 -15.32
CA ALA A 24 3.45 -15.32 -14.38
C ALA A 24 2.52 -16.51 -14.69
N ALA A 25 1.27 -16.25 -15.08
CA ALA A 25 0.32 -17.30 -15.47
C ALA A 25 0.67 -17.99 -16.81
N HIS A 26 1.46 -17.34 -17.67
CA HIS A 26 1.99 -17.97 -18.90
C HIS A 26 3.26 -18.79 -18.63
N ALA A 27 4.11 -18.36 -17.69
CA ALA A 27 5.32 -19.10 -17.31
C ALA A 27 5.02 -20.44 -16.61
N GLU A 28 3.87 -20.57 -15.92
CA GLU A 28 3.43 -21.82 -15.30
C GLU A 28 2.85 -22.85 -16.28
N SER A 29 2.56 -22.48 -17.54
CA SER A 29 1.92 -23.37 -18.51
C SER A 29 2.89 -24.08 -19.47
N GLU A 30 4.18 -23.75 -19.49
CA GLU A 30 5.16 -24.34 -20.44
C GLU A 30 6.18 -25.31 -19.82
N SER A 31 6.19 -25.51 -18.49
CA SER A 31 7.17 -26.39 -17.84
C SER A 31 6.74 -27.86 -17.79
N GLN A 32 6.42 -28.44 -18.95
CA GLN A 32 6.36 -29.89 -19.16
C GLN A 32 6.80 -30.27 -20.58
N ARG A 33 8.11 -30.48 -20.80
CA ARG A 33 8.65 -31.73 -21.38
C ARG A 33 10.18 -31.73 -21.45
N PRO A 34 10.81 -32.92 -21.31
CA PRO A 34 12.25 -33.08 -21.14
C PRO A 34 12.97 -33.32 -22.48
N THR A 35 14.25 -32.94 -22.55
CA THR A 35 15.22 -33.61 -23.41
C THR A 35 16.59 -33.61 -22.74
N ASP A 36 16.97 -34.82 -22.39
CA ASP A 36 18.29 -35.38 -22.18
C ASP A 36 19.21 -35.10 -23.38
N GLU A 37 20.39 -34.51 -23.16
CA GLU A 37 21.62 -34.95 -23.83
C GLU A 37 22.86 -34.38 -23.11
N ALA A 38 23.78 -35.29 -22.78
CA ALA A 38 25.03 -35.08 -22.07
C ALA A 38 26.03 -34.17 -22.80
N VAL A 39 27.03 -33.64 -22.05
CA VAL A 39 28.48 -33.81 -22.32
C VAL A 39 29.33 -33.06 -21.28
N SER A 40 30.11 -33.85 -20.53
CA SER A 40 31.52 -33.69 -20.10
C SER A 40 31.98 -32.44 -19.32
N LEU A 41 32.24 -32.65 -18.03
CA LEU A 41 33.38 -32.11 -17.25
C LEU A 41 34.72 -32.53 -17.92
N PRO A 42 35.87 -31.82 -17.78
CA PRO A 42 36.62 -31.83 -16.50
C PRO A 42 37.55 -30.62 -16.14
N ALA A 43 37.87 -30.59 -14.83
CA ALA A 43 39.15 -30.22 -14.18
C ALA A 43 39.43 -28.76 -13.73
N GLU A 44 39.40 -28.61 -12.40
CA GLU A 44 40.24 -27.84 -11.44
C GLU A 44 41.75 -27.66 -11.81
N PRO A 45 42.59 -26.97 -10.99
CA PRO A 45 42.36 -26.08 -9.83
C PRO A 45 43.26 -24.81 -9.84
N GLU A 46 43.10 -23.87 -8.90
CA GLU A 46 44.26 -23.33 -8.14
C GLU A 46 43.84 -22.51 -6.91
N GLU A 47 44.53 -22.81 -5.81
CA GLU A 47 44.47 -22.22 -4.48
C GLU A 47 44.77 -20.72 -4.47
N LEU A 48 44.32 -20.00 -3.44
CA LEU A 48 45.20 -19.15 -2.63
C LEU A 48 44.49 -18.76 -1.31
N GLN A 49 45.16 -19.13 -0.22
CA GLN A 49 44.85 -18.78 1.17
C GLN A 49 45.16 -17.30 1.45
N ALA A 50 44.36 -16.67 2.31
CA ALA A 50 44.84 -15.61 3.20
C ALA A 50 43.90 -15.50 4.41
N ASP A 51 44.42 -15.99 5.53
CA ASP A 51 43.99 -15.79 6.90
C ASP A 51 44.27 -14.32 7.28
N ASP A 52 43.31 -13.59 7.85
CA ASP A 52 43.64 -12.67 8.94
C ASP A 52 42.40 -12.31 9.78
N THR A 53 42.53 -12.61 11.05
CA THR A 53 41.64 -12.31 12.17
C THR A 53 41.56 -10.82 12.46
N ALA A 54 40.34 -10.28 12.58
CA ALA A 54 40.08 -9.00 13.22
C ALA A 54 38.83 -9.08 14.10
N GLU A 55 39.09 -9.07 15.40
CA GLU A 55 38.17 -8.94 16.53
C GLU A 55 37.38 -7.63 16.45
N VAL A 56 36.04 -7.70 16.45
CA VAL A 56 35.15 -6.53 16.61
C VAL A 56 33.98 -6.88 17.54
N GLU A 57 34.20 -6.55 18.81
CA GLU A 57 33.33 -5.75 19.69
C GLU A 57 31.81 -5.70 19.35
N GLN A 58 31.02 -6.38 20.20
CA GLN A 58 29.57 -6.22 20.33
C GLN A 58 29.18 -4.77 20.66
N PRO A 59 28.05 -4.31 20.13
CA PRO A 59 27.14 -3.52 20.95
C PRO A 59 25.71 -4.07 20.96
N GLU A 60 25.19 -4.02 22.18
CA GLU A 60 23.84 -4.14 22.73
C GLU A 60 22.64 -4.06 21.76
N GLU A 61 21.75 -5.04 21.93
CA GLU A 61 20.35 -5.01 21.52
C GLU A 61 19.59 -3.83 22.13
N PRO A 62 18.60 -3.29 21.42
CA PRO A 62 17.36 -2.87 22.04
C PRO A 62 16.26 -3.89 21.77
N GLU A 63 15.71 -4.43 22.86
CA GLU A 63 14.43 -5.11 22.92
C GLU A 63 13.36 -4.31 22.16
N GLY A 64 12.77 -4.93 21.14
CA GLY A 64 11.64 -4.40 20.39
C GLY A 64 10.66 -5.52 20.12
N GLU A 65 9.60 -5.55 20.92
CA GLU A 65 8.41 -6.41 20.79
C GLU A 65 8.00 -6.59 19.32
N ALA A 66 8.21 -7.79 18.79
CA ALA A 66 7.68 -8.19 17.49
C ALA A 66 6.40 -9.00 17.71
N VAL A 67 5.30 -8.35 17.36
CA VAL A 67 3.94 -8.84 17.31
C VAL A 67 3.87 -10.16 16.54
N GLU A 68 3.34 -11.17 17.21
CA GLU A 68 2.97 -12.48 16.68
C GLU A 68 1.95 -12.31 15.55
N SER A 69 2.39 -12.52 14.31
CA SER A 69 1.50 -12.73 13.17
C SER A 69 1.38 -14.23 12.95
N GLU A 70 0.35 -14.82 13.56
CA GLU A 70 -0.19 -16.11 13.17
C GLU A 70 -0.56 -16.06 11.68
N GLN A 71 0.13 -16.86 10.87
CA GLN A 71 -0.37 -17.25 9.57
C GLN A 71 -0.31 -18.77 9.48
N ASP A 72 -1.50 -19.35 9.64
CA ASP A 72 -1.91 -20.70 9.27
C ASP A 72 -1.25 -21.14 7.96
N GLU A 73 -0.51 -22.25 8.02
CA GLU A 73 -0.29 -23.12 6.88
C GLU A 73 -0.83 -24.52 7.20
N GLU A 74 -1.72 -24.95 6.32
CA GLU A 74 -2.47 -26.19 6.31
C GLU A 74 -1.61 -27.45 6.53
N SER A 75 -2.02 -28.22 7.55
CA SER A 75 -2.28 -29.66 7.44
C SER A 75 -1.18 -30.52 6.80
N ALA A 76 -0.09 -30.74 7.54
CA ALA A 76 0.65 -32.00 7.45
C ALA A 76 -0.08 -33.07 8.28
N ALA A 77 -0.31 -34.21 7.65
CA ALA A 77 -1.08 -35.32 8.17
C ALA A 77 -0.64 -35.74 9.58
N ASP A 78 -1.66 -35.85 10.41
CA ASP A 78 -1.73 -36.52 11.71
C ASP A 78 -1.06 -37.90 11.64
N ASP A 79 0.11 -38.01 12.29
CA ASP A 79 0.65 -39.29 12.76
C ASP A 79 0.59 -39.18 14.28
N GLU A 80 -0.54 -39.65 14.85
CA GLU A 80 -0.73 -39.86 16.28
C GLU A 80 0.30 -40.90 16.76
N GLN A 81 1.51 -40.44 17.08
CA GLN A 81 2.42 -41.18 17.95
C GLN A 81 2.04 -40.89 19.40
N GLU A 82 1.46 -41.89 20.04
CA GLU A 82 1.30 -41.98 21.50
C GLU A 82 2.58 -41.48 22.21
N PRO A 83 2.47 -40.72 23.31
CA PRO A 83 3.64 -40.43 24.14
C PRO A 83 4.10 -41.76 24.75
N SER A 84 5.10 -42.39 24.14
CA SER A 84 5.83 -43.48 24.78
C SER A 84 6.58 -42.86 25.96
N ASP A 85 6.32 -43.36 27.17
CA ASP A 85 7.06 -43.11 28.42
C ASP A 85 8.48 -43.73 28.34
N GLU A 86 9.21 -43.44 27.27
CA GLU A 86 10.60 -43.85 27.04
C GLU A 86 11.39 -42.58 26.71
N ASP A 87 11.94 -41.92 27.74
CA ASP A 87 13.29 -41.32 27.75
C ASP A 87 13.46 -40.24 28.86
N ASP A 88 13.16 -40.58 30.13
CA ASP A 88 13.73 -39.85 31.28
C ASP A 88 15.15 -40.38 31.60
N PHE A 89 15.98 -40.57 30.57
CA PHE A 89 17.41 -40.82 30.79
C PHE A 89 18.05 -39.50 31.20
N VAL A 90 18.40 -39.42 32.48
CA VAL A 90 19.14 -38.32 33.08
C VAL A 90 20.63 -38.54 32.82
N ILE A 91 21.28 -37.57 32.19
CA ILE A 91 22.71 -37.55 31.93
C ILE A 91 23.33 -36.50 32.84
N GLU A 92 24.35 -36.87 33.61
CA GLU A 92 25.17 -35.92 34.37
C GLU A 92 26.17 -35.24 33.44
N LEU A 93 26.12 -33.91 33.36
CA LEU A 93 27.15 -33.10 32.71
C LEU A 93 28.39 -32.97 33.60
N ASP A 94 29.52 -32.60 32.98
CA ASP A 94 30.83 -32.43 33.62
C ASP A 94 30.84 -31.41 34.80
N ASP A 95 29.82 -30.55 34.88
CA ASP A 95 29.60 -29.58 35.94
C ASP A 95 28.70 -30.07 37.08
N GLY A 96 28.31 -31.35 37.05
CA GLY A 96 27.48 -32.02 38.06
C GLY A 96 25.98 -31.76 37.93
N ARG A 97 25.51 -31.22 36.80
CA ARG A 97 24.08 -31.02 36.54
C ARG A 97 23.48 -32.24 35.84
N GLU A 98 22.37 -32.72 36.38
CA GLU A 98 21.55 -33.80 35.83
C GLU A 98 20.55 -33.19 34.82
N VAL A 99 20.61 -33.60 33.55
CA VAL A 99 19.75 -33.08 32.47
C VAL A 99 19.10 -34.25 31.72
N THR A 100 17.82 -34.10 31.40
CA THR A 100 17.06 -35.13 30.66
C THR A 100 17.39 -35.10 29.17
N LEU A 101 17.26 -36.25 28.48
CA LEU A 101 17.43 -36.32 27.02
C LEU A 101 16.52 -35.35 26.24
N SER A 102 15.33 -35.09 26.77
CA SER A 102 14.39 -34.11 26.21
C SER A 102 14.92 -32.68 26.26
N GLU A 103 15.54 -32.26 27.36
CA GLU A 103 16.16 -30.93 27.50
C GLU A 103 17.38 -30.76 26.60
N ILE A 104 18.20 -31.80 26.42
CA ILE A 104 19.34 -31.77 25.49
C ILE A 104 18.85 -31.56 24.04
N ARG A 105 17.76 -32.24 23.66
CA ARG A 105 17.14 -32.11 22.33
C ARG A 105 16.55 -30.71 22.12
N GLU A 106 16.01 -30.07 23.16
CA GLU A 106 15.57 -28.68 23.11
C GLU A 106 16.73 -27.69 23.03
N TRP A 107 17.84 -27.94 23.71
CA TRP A 107 19.05 -27.12 23.60
C TRP A 107 19.66 -27.17 22.20
N GLU A 108 19.72 -28.34 21.57
CA GLU A 108 20.18 -28.48 20.19
C GLU A 108 19.26 -27.73 19.21
N LYS A 109 17.93 -27.86 19.36
CA LYS A 109 16.94 -27.08 18.60
C LYS A 109 17.07 -25.58 18.85
N GLY A 110 17.36 -25.16 20.09
CA GLY A 110 17.63 -23.78 20.45
C GLY A 110 18.88 -23.24 19.75
N HIS A 111 19.95 -24.02 19.75
CA HIS A 111 21.20 -23.68 19.07
C HIS A 111 21.00 -23.55 17.55
N LEU A 112 20.27 -24.47 16.92
CA LEU A 112 19.94 -24.39 15.49
C LEU A 112 19.16 -23.11 15.15
N ARG A 113 18.17 -22.74 15.97
CA ARG A 113 17.43 -21.47 15.79
C ARG A 113 18.32 -20.25 15.97
N LEU A 114 19.21 -20.25 16.96
CA LEU A 114 20.16 -19.15 17.20
C LEU A 114 21.17 -19.02 16.05
N GLN A 115 21.70 -20.13 15.53
CA GLN A 115 22.57 -20.15 14.36
C GLN A 115 21.84 -19.62 13.12
N ASP A 116 20.61 -20.08 12.87
CA ASP A 116 19.79 -19.60 11.76
C ASP A 116 19.47 -18.11 11.89
N TYR A 117 19.10 -17.65 13.08
CA TYR A 117 18.83 -16.24 13.34
C TYR A 117 20.08 -15.38 13.13
N THR A 118 21.22 -15.84 13.65
CA THR A 118 22.51 -15.16 13.48
C THR A 118 22.91 -15.10 12.01
N ARG A 119 22.79 -16.21 11.27
CA ARG A 119 23.08 -16.23 9.83
C ARG A 119 22.15 -15.30 9.05
N LYS A 120 20.84 -15.38 9.30
CA LYS A 120 19.84 -14.54 8.61
C LYS A 120 20.01 -13.06 8.92
N THR A 121 20.32 -12.70 10.17
CA THR A 121 20.57 -11.30 10.55
C THR A 121 21.86 -10.77 9.94
N GLN A 122 22.92 -11.58 9.89
CA GLN A 122 24.16 -11.23 9.19
C GLN A 122 23.92 -11.07 7.69
N GLU A 123 23.23 -12.03 7.03
CA GLU A 123 22.88 -11.94 5.62
C GLU A 123 22.04 -10.69 5.31
N LEU A 124 21.06 -10.36 6.15
CA LEU A 124 20.23 -9.18 5.99
C LEU A 124 21.00 -7.88 6.22
N ALA A 125 21.95 -7.85 7.16
CA ALA A 125 22.84 -6.72 7.36
C ALA A 125 23.78 -6.52 6.16
N GLU A 126 24.35 -7.60 5.64
CA GLU A 126 25.19 -7.61 4.43
C GLU A 126 24.41 -7.10 3.21
N GLN A 127 23.18 -7.61 2.99
CA GLN A 127 22.30 -7.16 1.92
C GLN A 127 21.96 -5.66 2.03
N ARG A 128 21.62 -5.18 3.23
CA ARG A 128 21.34 -3.75 3.47
C ARG A 128 22.55 -2.89 3.13
N LYS A 129 23.75 -3.30 3.57
CA LYS A 129 24.99 -2.61 3.29
C LYS A 129 25.29 -2.56 1.79
N GLN A 130 25.12 -3.69 1.08
CA GLN A 130 25.30 -3.74 -0.38
C GLN A 130 24.35 -2.81 -1.13
N VAL A 131 23.07 -2.77 -0.74
CA VAL A 131 22.07 -1.87 -1.34
C VAL A 131 22.42 -0.41 -1.06
N GLU A 132 22.82 -0.08 0.17
CA GLU A 132 23.23 1.28 0.52
C GLU A 132 24.48 1.72 -0.25
N GLU A 133 25.49 0.86 -0.38
CA GLU A 133 26.68 1.14 -1.18
C GLU A 133 26.35 1.35 -2.66
N GLN A 134 25.43 0.55 -3.23
CA GLN A 134 24.96 0.73 -4.60
C GLN A 134 24.22 2.07 -4.77
N ALA A 135 23.33 2.41 -3.83
CA ALA A 135 22.61 3.68 -3.84
C ALA A 135 23.57 4.88 -3.75
N GLN A 136 24.60 4.79 -2.90
CA GLN A 136 25.63 5.82 -2.79
C GLN A 136 26.44 5.94 -4.09
N LYS A 137 26.87 4.83 -4.69
CA LYS A 137 27.57 4.82 -5.99
C LYS A 137 26.72 5.45 -7.08
N LEU A 138 25.44 5.09 -7.17
CA LEU A 138 24.51 5.70 -8.13
C LEU A 138 24.35 7.21 -7.90
N SER A 139 24.21 7.64 -6.64
CA SER A 139 24.13 9.07 -6.31
C SER A 139 25.40 9.82 -6.71
N GLN A 140 26.58 9.24 -6.47
CA GLN A 140 27.86 9.83 -6.86
C GLN A 140 27.98 9.93 -8.39
N VAL A 141 27.62 8.89 -9.13
CA VAL A 141 27.62 8.90 -10.61
C VAL A 141 26.66 9.98 -11.12
N HIS A 142 25.47 10.09 -10.53
CA HIS A 142 24.50 11.14 -10.87
C HIS A 142 25.06 12.55 -10.64
N GLN A 143 25.70 12.78 -9.49
CA GLN A 143 26.31 14.07 -9.15
C GLN A 143 27.45 14.42 -10.11
N GLN A 144 28.35 13.47 -10.36
CA GLN A 144 29.44 13.65 -11.33
C GLN A 144 28.92 13.96 -12.73
N LEU A 145 27.87 13.26 -13.17
CA LEU A 145 27.26 13.51 -14.48
C LEU A 145 26.62 14.91 -14.53
N ALA A 146 25.93 15.33 -13.46
CA ALA A 146 25.37 16.67 -13.36
C ALA A 146 26.45 17.76 -13.39
N GLU A 147 27.56 17.57 -12.69
CA GLU A 147 28.72 18.48 -12.71
C GLU A 147 29.34 18.57 -14.11
N ARG A 148 29.53 17.44 -14.79
CA ARG A 148 30.06 17.41 -16.17
C ARG A 148 29.14 18.12 -17.16
N VAL A 149 27.82 17.95 -17.02
CA VAL A 149 26.85 18.69 -17.85
C VAL A 149 26.95 20.19 -17.59
N ALA A 150 27.05 20.60 -16.33
CA ALA A 150 27.18 22.01 -15.95
C ALA A 150 28.50 22.63 -16.47
N GLU A 151 29.61 21.90 -16.39
CA GLU A 151 30.91 22.33 -16.92
C GLU A 151 30.88 22.49 -18.44
N LEU A 152 30.30 21.51 -19.16
CA LEU A 152 30.13 21.59 -20.62
C LEU A 152 29.22 22.76 -21.03
N GLU A 153 28.16 23.01 -20.27
CA GLU A 153 27.25 24.14 -20.49
C GLU A 153 27.95 25.49 -20.30
N ALA A 154 28.74 25.63 -19.23
CA ALA A 154 29.55 26.82 -19.02
C ALA A 154 30.56 27.01 -20.17
N LEU A 155 31.25 25.94 -20.59
CA LEU A 155 32.24 25.99 -21.68
C LEU A 155 31.62 26.36 -23.03
N VAL A 156 30.43 25.83 -23.34
CA VAL A 156 29.69 26.20 -24.56
C VAL A 156 29.30 27.67 -24.51
N LYS A 157 28.77 28.13 -23.38
CA LYS A 157 28.33 29.52 -23.20
C LYS A 157 29.48 30.52 -23.32
N THR A 158 30.61 30.29 -22.65
CA THR A 158 31.79 31.17 -22.77
C THR A 158 32.32 31.19 -24.20
N SER A 159 32.36 30.04 -24.86
CA SER A 159 32.80 29.95 -26.26
C SER A 159 31.83 30.63 -27.25
N GLU A 160 30.60 30.92 -26.88
CA GLU A 160 29.68 31.72 -27.71
C GLU A 160 29.86 33.22 -27.47
N GLU A 161 30.06 33.62 -26.21
CA GLU A 161 30.13 35.02 -25.77
C GLU A 161 31.50 35.67 -26.04
N ASP A 162 32.60 34.90 -25.96
CA ASP A 162 33.97 35.44 -26.06
C ASP A 162 34.48 35.65 -27.49
N ILE A 163 33.78 35.11 -28.51
CA ILE A 163 34.24 35.11 -29.91
C ILE A 163 33.38 36.07 -30.74
N ASP A 164 33.99 37.10 -31.33
CA ASP A 164 33.34 37.95 -32.33
C ASP A 164 33.28 37.24 -33.68
N TRP A 165 32.20 36.48 -33.89
CA TRP A 165 32.01 35.61 -35.06
C TRP A 165 31.95 36.36 -36.39
N ASP A 166 31.52 37.63 -36.37
CA ASP A 166 31.41 38.44 -37.57
C ASP A 166 32.79 38.93 -38.02
N GLU A 167 33.62 39.41 -37.08
CA GLU A 167 35.00 39.81 -37.35
C GLU A 167 35.88 38.62 -37.73
N LEU A 168 35.77 37.48 -37.01
CA LEU A 168 36.56 36.28 -37.30
C LEU A 168 36.27 35.72 -38.70
N ARG A 169 35.01 35.79 -39.16
CA ARG A 169 34.62 35.36 -40.50
C ARG A 169 35.24 36.24 -41.60
N GLU A 170 35.41 37.52 -41.35
CA GLU A 170 35.98 38.47 -42.32
C GLU A 170 37.51 38.41 -42.37
N ILE A 171 38.17 38.19 -41.23
CA ILE A 171 39.63 38.15 -41.12
C ILE A 171 40.19 36.77 -41.49
N ASP A 172 39.62 35.69 -40.96
CA ASP A 172 40.05 34.31 -41.23
C ASP A 172 38.85 33.34 -41.36
N PRO A 173 38.34 33.14 -42.59
CA PRO A 173 37.25 32.20 -42.84
C PRO A 173 37.56 30.73 -42.48
N ALA A 174 38.83 30.32 -42.51
CA ALA A 174 39.22 28.94 -42.20
C ALA A 174 39.20 28.70 -40.69
N GLU A 175 39.69 29.65 -39.90
CA GLU A 175 39.62 29.60 -38.44
C GLU A 175 38.18 29.69 -37.93
N TYR A 176 37.35 30.54 -38.55
CA TYR A 176 35.91 30.60 -38.28
C TYR A 176 35.24 29.23 -38.41
N LEU A 177 35.48 28.51 -39.52
CA LEU A 177 34.91 27.18 -39.75
C LEU A 177 35.39 26.18 -38.69
N ALA A 178 36.68 26.17 -38.36
CA ALA A 178 37.24 25.29 -37.35
C ALA A 178 36.64 25.55 -35.95
N GLN A 179 36.49 26.82 -35.56
CA GLN A 179 35.89 27.18 -34.28
C GLN A 179 34.38 26.86 -34.24
N LYS A 180 33.66 27.09 -35.33
CA LYS A 180 32.25 26.73 -35.46
C LYS A 180 32.04 25.22 -35.37
N GLU A 181 32.85 24.42 -36.05
CA GLU A 181 32.80 22.96 -35.93
C GLU A 181 33.08 22.50 -34.50
N LYS A 182 34.04 23.14 -33.81
CA LYS A 182 34.36 22.83 -32.41
C LYS A 182 33.19 23.16 -31.49
N LEU A 183 32.53 24.30 -31.70
CA LEU A 183 31.31 24.66 -30.99
C LEU A 183 30.17 23.69 -31.25
N GLU A 184 29.91 23.33 -32.49
CA GLU A 184 28.85 22.37 -32.84
C GLU A 184 29.12 21.00 -32.22
N LYS A 185 30.38 20.53 -32.21
CA LYS A 185 30.76 19.29 -31.52
C LYS A 185 30.48 19.37 -30.02
N ARG A 186 30.80 20.49 -29.37
CA ARG A 186 30.52 20.70 -27.94
C ARG A 186 29.02 20.77 -27.65
N LYS A 187 28.23 21.44 -28.49
CA LYS A 187 26.76 21.49 -28.37
C LYS A 187 26.14 20.09 -28.48
N LYS A 188 26.58 19.30 -29.47
CA LYS A 188 26.13 17.90 -29.63
C LYS A 188 26.48 17.05 -28.41
N ALA A 189 27.70 17.17 -27.89
CA ALA A 189 28.12 16.46 -26.67
C ALA A 189 27.29 16.88 -25.45
N LEU A 190 26.99 18.18 -25.32
CA LEU A 190 26.12 18.70 -24.25
C LEU A 190 24.69 18.16 -24.38
N GLU A 191 24.10 18.17 -25.59
CA GLU A 191 22.76 17.63 -25.83
C GLU A 191 22.68 16.13 -25.49
N GLU A 192 23.71 15.36 -25.88
CA GLU A 192 23.79 13.94 -25.54
C GLU A 192 23.92 13.72 -24.04
N ALA A 193 24.79 14.46 -23.36
CA ALA A 193 24.95 14.38 -21.91
C ALA A 193 23.67 14.79 -21.16
N LYS A 194 22.98 15.85 -21.61
CA LYS A 194 21.66 16.25 -21.07
C LYS A 194 20.60 15.18 -21.30
N LYS A 195 20.61 14.52 -22.45
CA LYS A 195 19.68 13.40 -22.74
C LYS A 195 19.95 12.21 -21.84
N GLN A 196 21.22 11.86 -21.61
CA GLN A 196 21.60 10.80 -20.67
C GLN A 196 21.17 11.15 -19.25
N GLN A 197 21.46 12.38 -18.78
CA GLN A 197 21.02 12.87 -17.47
C GLN A 197 19.51 12.77 -17.30
N ALA A 198 18.75 13.26 -18.29
CA ALA A 198 17.30 13.23 -18.28
C ALA A 198 16.76 11.79 -18.29
N GLY A 199 17.38 10.90 -19.06
CA GLY A 199 17.01 9.47 -19.11
C GLY A 199 17.15 8.81 -17.74
N ILE A 200 18.30 8.95 -17.08
CA ILE A 200 18.53 8.35 -15.77
C ILE A 200 17.62 9.00 -14.72
N SER A 201 17.45 10.33 -14.74
CA SER A 201 16.52 11.02 -13.84
C SER A 201 15.07 10.54 -14.03
N GLN A 202 14.66 10.26 -15.27
CA GLN A 202 13.33 9.75 -15.58
C GLN A 202 13.15 8.31 -15.10
N GLU A 203 14.19 7.47 -15.20
CA GLU A 203 14.17 6.11 -14.69
C GLU A 203 14.07 6.08 -13.16
N VAL A 204 14.87 6.89 -12.46
CA VAL A 204 14.82 7.04 -11.01
C VAL A 204 13.43 7.54 -10.56
N LEU A 205 12.85 8.51 -11.28
CA LEU A 205 11.51 9.01 -10.99
C LEU A 205 10.46 7.90 -11.17
N GLN A 206 10.55 7.11 -12.24
CA GLN A 206 9.66 5.99 -12.50
C GLN A 206 9.76 4.90 -11.43
N GLN A 207 10.98 4.54 -11.01
CA GLN A 207 11.20 3.57 -9.94
C GLN A 207 10.59 4.06 -8.62
N LYS A 208 10.85 5.31 -8.24
CA LYS A 208 10.24 5.93 -7.05
C LYS A 208 8.72 5.93 -7.12
N MET A 209 8.14 6.27 -8.27
CA MET A 209 6.69 6.24 -8.46
C MET A 209 6.11 4.84 -8.25
N LEU A 210 6.78 3.80 -8.78
CA LEU A 210 6.35 2.41 -8.59
C LEU A 210 6.48 1.96 -7.13
N GLU A 211 7.55 2.34 -6.44
CA GLU A 211 7.74 2.03 -5.02
C GLU A 211 6.68 2.69 -4.13
N GLU A 212 6.45 3.99 -4.31
CA GLU A 212 5.44 4.73 -3.56
C GLU A 212 4.03 4.17 -3.83
N GLN A 213 3.78 3.76 -5.07
CA GLN A 213 2.53 3.12 -5.44
C GLN A 213 2.35 1.76 -4.76
N LYS A 214 3.41 0.93 -4.68
CA LYS A 214 3.37 -0.34 -3.94
C LYS A 214 3.06 -0.11 -2.47
N LYS A 215 3.74 0.83 -1.81
CA LYS A 215 3.47 1.20 -0.41
C LYS A 215 2.01 1.64 -0.20
N LEU A 216 1.46 2.41 -1.15
CA LEU A 216 0.05 2.83 -1.07
C LEU A 216 -0.93 1.66 -1.14
N LEU A 217 -0.64 0.65 -1.99
CA LEU A 217 -1.46 -0.55 -2.11
C LEU A 217 -1.30 -1.48 -0.90
N GLU A 218 -0.11 -1.57 -0.31
CA GLU A 218 0.14 -2.32 0.93
C GLU A 218 -0.65 -1.77 2.11
N LEU A 219 -0.79 -0.44 2.20
CA LEU A 219 -1.62 0.22 3.20
C LEU A 219 -3.12 0.05 2.94
N ASN A 220 -3.53 -0.06 1.68
CA ASN A 220 -4.92 -0.20 1.25
C ASN A 220 -5.17 -1.55 0.56
N LYS A 221 -4.94 -2.66 1.27
CA LYS A 221 -5.08 -4.03 0.73
C LYS A 221 -6.44 -4.30 0.09
N ASP A 222 -7.50 -3.67 0.61
CA ASP A 222 -8.88 -3.70 0.11
C ASP A 222 -9.06 -3.15 -1.33
N TRP A 223 -8.05 -2.49 -1.88
CA TRP A 223 -8.09 -1.94 -3.24
C TRP A 223 -7.83 -2.97 -4.32
N LEU A 224 -7.28 -4.14 -3.98
CA LEU A 224 -7.11 -5.26 -4.90
C LEU A 224 -7.99 -6.44 -4.50
N ASP A 225 -8.63 -7.04 -5.49
CA ASP A 225 -9.21 -8.38 -5.36
C ASP A 225 -8.08 -9.43 -5.37
N GLU A 226 -8.37 -10.68 -4.96
CA GLU A 226 -7.44 -11.83 -5.03
C GLU A 226 -6.85 -12.04 -6.43
N SER A 227 -7.55 -11.61 -7.48
CA SER A 227 -7.07 -11.63 -8.87
C SER A 227 -6.12 -10.47 -9.23
N GLY A 228 -5.80 -9.56 -8.31
CA GLY A 228 -5.00 -8.35 -8.57
C GLY A 228 -5.75 -7.24 -9.31
N ARG A 229 -7.08 -7.30 -9.36
CA ARG A 229 -7.93 -6.33 -10.05
C ARG A 229 -8.37 -5.21 -9.11
N PRO A 230 -8.49 -3.96 -9.58
CA PRO A 230 -8.99 -2.86 -8.77
C PRO A 230 -10.42 -3.14 -8.30
N THR A 231 -10.65 -3.01 -7.00
CA THR A 231 -11.98 -3.19 -6.43
C THR A 231 -12.85 -1.94 -6.61
N LYS A 232 -14.16 -2.08 -6.41
CA LYS A 232 -15.08 -0.93 -6.37
C LYS A 232 -14.72 0.08 -5.27
N LYS A 233 -14.04 -0.35 -4.19
CA LYS A 233 -13.58 0.56 -3.14
C LYS A 233 -12.52 1.50 -3.68
N TYR A 234 -11.55 0.98 -4.44
CA TYR A 234 -10.53 1.79 -5.08
C TYR A 234 -11.15 2.86 -5.99
N GLU A 235 -12.07 2.48 -6.89
CA GLU A 235 -12.70 3.43 -7.81
C GLU A 235 -13.44 4.56 -7.06
N GLN A 236 -14.13 4.21 -5.97
CA GLN A 236 -14.83 5.18 -5.12
C GLN A 236 -13.86 6.11 -4.42
N ASP A 237 -12.82 5.57 -3.80
CA ASP A 237 -11.79 6.31 -3.08
C ASP A 237 -10.99 7.24 -3.99
N ALA A 238 -10.56 6.75 -5.16
CA ALA A 238 -9.84 7.54 -6.16
C ALA A 238 -10.70 8.69 -6.67
N LYS A 239 -11.99 8.44 -6.95
CA LYS A 239 -12.93 9.50 -7.32
C LYS A 239 -13.12 10.51 -6.20
N LEU A 240 -13.28 10.05 -4.96
CA LEU A 240 -13.49 10.91 -3.80
C LEU A 240 -12.28 11.83 -3.57
N ALA A 241 -11.05 11.30 -3.70
CA ALA A 241 -9.82 12.08 -3.63
C ALA A 241 -9.72 13.13 -4.75
N ARG A 242 -9.97 12.74 -6.01
CA ARG A 242 -9.96 13.67 -7.16
C ARG A 242 -11.01 14.78 -7.01
N ASP A 243 -12.24 14.43 -6.63
CA ASP A 243 -13.32 15.41 -6.38
C ASP A 243 -12.94 16.39 -5.26
N TYR A 244 -12.27 15.90 -4.21
CA TYR A 244 -11.80 16.75 -3.12
C TYR A 244 -10.70 17.72 -3.54
N LEU A 245 -9.72 17.28 -4.33
CA LEU A 245 -8.64 18.12 -4.86
C LEU A 245 -9.20 19.17 -5.82
N ASN A 246 -10.14 18.78 -6.69
CA ASN A 246 -10.86 19.69 -7.57
C ASN A 246 -11.67 20.75 -6.80
N GLU A 247 -12.34 20.36 -5.70
CA GLU A 247 -13.04 21.30 -4.81
C GLU A 247 -12.08 22.30 -4.13
N LEU A 248 -10.81 21.95 -3.95
CA LEU A 248 -9.78 22.83 -3.41
C LEU A 248 -9.13 23.72 -4.48
N GLY A 249 -9.43 23.50 -5.77
CA GLY A 249 -8.86 24.24 -6.89
C GLY A 249 -7.47 23.74 -7.33
N VAL A 250 -7.07 22.54 -6.90
CA VAL A 250 -5.81 21.90 -7.34
C VAL A 250 -5.99 21.40 -8.77
N SER A 251 -5.13 21.81 -9.69
CA SER A 251 -5.24 21.42 -11.10
C SER A 251 -4.85 19.96 -11.32
N GLU A 252 -5.30 19.35 -12.43
CA GLU A 252 -4.95 17.96 -12.76
C GLU A 252 -3.42 17.77 -12.88
N GLN A 253 -2.69 18.78 -13.37
CA GLN A 253 -1.23 18.72 -13.45
C GLN A 253 -0.58 18.70 -12.06
N GLU A 254 -1.10 19.47 -11.10
CA GLU A 254 -0.61 19.46 -9.72
C GLU A 254 -0.93 18.13 -9.03
N GLN A 255 -2.11 17.55 -9.31
CA GLN A 255 -2.47 16.21 -8.84
C GLN A 255 -1.51 15.15 -9.41
N ALA A 256 -1.13 15.28 -10.67
CA ALA A 256 -0.13 14.44 -11.33
C ALA A 256 1.30 14.68 -10.83
N MET A 257 1.57 15.66 -9.97
CA MET A 257 2.87 15.81 -9.32
C MET A 257 2.91 15.15 -7.93
N ILE A 258 1.78 14.65 -7.43
CA ILE A 258 1.70 13.97 -6.13
C ILE A 258 2.20 12.53 -6.32
N ILE A 259 3.44 12.29 -5.92
CA ILE A 259 4.10 10.97 -5.97
C ILE A 259 4.10 10.30 -4.58
N ASP A 260 4.16 11.08 -3.51
CA ASP A 260 4.28 10.54 -2.15
C ASP A 260 2.98 9.85 -1.70
N HIS A 261 3.07 8.57 -1.32
CA HIS A 261 1.91 7.79 -0.87
C HIS A 261 1.26 8.35 0.39
N ARG A 262 2.04 9.02 1.25
CA ARG A 262 1.57 9.60 2.52
C ARG A 262 0.67 10.80 2.26
N LEU A 263 1.04 11.62 1.28
CA LEU A 263 0.21 12.75 0.86
C LEU A 263 -1.10 12.25 0.26
N TRP A 264 -1.04 11.22 -0.58
CA TRP A 264 -2.24 10.61 -1.14
C TRP A 264 -3.18 10.06 -0.06
N GLN A 265 -2.62 9.36 0.95
CA GLN A 265 -3.39 8.87 2.08
C GLN A 265 -4.04 10.01 2.87
N ALA A 266 -3.28 11.06 3.20
CA ALA A 266 -3.80 12.22 3.91
C ALA A 266 -4.94 12.92 3.14
N ILE A 267 -4.79 13.06 1.82
CA ILE A 267 -5.82 13.61 0.94
C ILE A 267 -7.09 12.76 1.02
N LEU A 268 -6.95 11.45 0.90
CA LEU A 268 -8.05 10.52 0.91
C LEU A 268 -8.78 10.47 2.26
N GLU A 269 -8.06 10.52 3.37
CA GLU A 269 -8.66 10.65 4.71
C GLU A 269 -9.42 11.98 4.87
N ALA A 270 -8.82 13.09 4.45
CA ALA A 270 -9.47 14.40 4.48
C ALA A 270 -10.73 14.43 3.60
N ALA A 271 -10.66 13.80 2.44
CA ALA A 271 -11.75 13.68 1.49
C ALA A 271 -12.89 12.84 2.11
N ARG A 272 -12.60 11.66 2.67
CA ARG A 272 -13.56 10.80 3.39
C ARG A 272 -14.21 11.54 4.56
N PHE A 273 -13.44 12.29 5.34
CA PHE A 273 -13.96 13.10 6.44
C PHE A 273 -14.94 14.19 5.97
N ARG A 274 -14.61 14.89 4.89
CA ARG A 274 -15.51 15.90 4.30
C ARG A 274 -16.77 15.27 3.72
N ALA A 275 -16.66 14.13 3.05
CA ALA A 275 -17.81 13.35 2.59
C ALA A 275 -18.71 12.93 3.75
N ALA A 276 -18.14 12.39 4.84
CA ALA A 276 -18.86 12.02 6.05
C ALA A 276 -19.56 13.20 6.73
N LYS A 277 -18.96 14.40 6.73
CA LYS A 277 -19.63 15.62 7.21
C LYS A 277 -20.82 16.01 6.34
N LYS A 278 -20.69 15.97 5.01
CA LYS A 278 -21.78 16.28 4.07
C LYS A 278 -22.94 15.27 4.20
N THR A 279 -22.64 13.99 4.30
CA THR A 279 -23.66 12.94 4.48
C THR A 279 -24.29 13.03 5.87
N GLY A 280 -23.51 13.21 6.93
CA GLY A 280 -24.00 13.38 8.31
C GLY A 280 -24.92 14.59 8.46
N ALA A 281 -24.60 15.73 7.83
CA ALA A 281 -25.48 16.90 7.79
C ALA A 281 -26.79 16.61 7.03
N SER A 282 -26.71 15.86 5.93
CA SER A 282 -27.86 15.47 5.11
C SER A 282 -28.77 14.46 5.82
N VAL A 283 -28.19 13.46 6.49
CA VAL A 283 -28.92 12.48 7.31
C VAL A 283 -29.59 13.17 8.48
N LYS A 284 -28.90 14.07 9.20
CA LYS A 284 -29.52 14.88 10.27
C LYS A 284 -30.68 15.74 9.75
N LYS A 285 -30.57 16.32 8.55
CA LYS A 285 -31.68 17.04 7.90
C LYS A 285 -32.86 16.13 7.53
N ARG A 286 -32.60 14.93 7.02
CA ARG A 286 -33.65 13.95 6.68
C ARG A 286 -34.36 13.41 7.92
N VAL A 287 -33.62 13.10 8.99
CA VAL A 287 -34.20 12.67 10.28
C VAL A 287 -35.05 13.77 10.90
N ARG A 288 -34.66 15.05 10.80
CA ARG A 288 -35.49 16.19 11.26
C ARG A 288 -36.75 16.42 10.41
N LYS A 289 -36.75 15.99 9.14
CA LYS A 289 -37.90 16.10 8.22
C LYS A 289 -38.77 14.85 8.19
N ALA A 290 -38.31 13.72 8.73
CA ALA A 290 -39.14 12.55 8.89
C ALA A 290 -40.32 12.91 9.83
N PRO A 291 -41.57 12.68 9.41
CA PRO A 291 -42.72 13.00 10.24
C PRO A 291 -42.59 12.26 11.57
N LYS A 292 -42.68 12.99 12.68
CA LYS A 292 -42.78 12.38 14.02
C LYS A 292 -43.93 11.39 13.94
N VAL A 293 -43.62 10.10 13.99
CA VAL A 293 -44.62 9.05 14.08
C VAL A 293 -45.34 9.32 15.40
N SER A 294 -46.53 9.91 15.31
CA SER A 294 -47.40 10.03 16.47
C SER A 294 -47.61 8.62 16.96
N ARG A 295 -47.31 8.36 18.24
CA ARG A 295 -47.78 7.17 18.95
C ARG A 295 -49.21 6.85 18.48
N PRO A 296 -49.57 5.58 18.24
CA PRO A 296 -50.92 5.26 17.81
C PRO A 296 -51.88 5.88 18.82
N SER A 297 -52.61 6.90 18.37
CA SER A 297 -53.67 7.51 19.14
C SER A 297 -54.58 6.37 19.56
N GLY A 298 -54.78 6.21 20.87
CA GLY A 298 -55.52 5.09 21.45
C GLY A 298 -56.79 4.81 20.65
N ALA A 299 -57.03 3.52 20.39
CA ALA A 299 -58.16 3.00 19.64
C ALA A 299 -59.40 3.88 19.83
N GLN A 300 -59.80 4.56 18.76
CA GLN A 300 -60.97 5.41 18.73
C GLN A 300 -62.18 4.51 18.99
N LYS A 301 -62.62 4.42 20.26
CA LYS A 301 -63.82 3.68 20.65
C LYS A 301 -64.94 4.16 19.73
N SER A 302 -65.60 3.22 19.05
CA SER A 302 -66.68 3.56 18.12
C SER A 302 -67.69 4.47 18.85
N SER A 303 -68.25 5.46 18.15
CA SER A 303 -69.14 6.48 18.75
C SER A 303 -70.24 5.85 19.62
N VAL A 304 -70.72 4.67 19.23
CA VAL A 304 -71.71 3.85 19.94
C VAL A 304 -71.20 3.33 21.30
N GLN A 305 -69.93 2.94 21.42
CA GLN A 305 -69.33 2.53 22.71
C GLN A 305 -69.21 3.71 23.68
N ALA A 306 -68.84 4.88 23.19
CA ALA A 306 -68.75 6.09 24.01
C ALA A 306 -70.14 6.58 24.48
N GLU A 307 -71.16 6.45 23.63
CA GLU A 307 -72.55 6.76 23.98
C GLU A 307 -73.14 5.78 25.00
N LEU A 308 -72.80 4.49 24.88
CA LEU A 308 -73.24 3.44 25.80
C LEU A 308 -72.69 3.63 27.22
N GLU A 309 -71.42 4.01 27.36
CA GLU A 309 -70.82 4.30 28.67
C GLU A 309 -71.45 5.55 29.32
N LYS A 310 -71.75 6.59 28.53
CA LYS A 310 -72.49 7.77 29.02
C LYS A 310 -73.92 7.41 29.44
N ALA A 311 -74.60 6.57 28.69
CA ALA A 311 -75.95 6.11 29.01
C ALA A 311 -76.01 5.27 30.29
N LYS A 312 -75.04 4.37 30.49
CA LYS A 312 -74.89 3.60 31.73
C LYS A 312 -74.61 4.50 32.94
N ALA A 313 -73.73 5.49 32.77
CA ALA A 313 -73.41 6.45 33.84
C ALA A 313 -74.62 7.31 34.23
N ARG A 314 -75.47 7.68 33.26
CA ARG A 314 -76.74 8.38 33.53
C ARG A 314 -77.72 7.47 34.25
N LEU A 315 -77.93 6.26 33.77
CA LEU A 315 -78.80 5.27 34.43
C LEU A 315 -78.38 5.00 35.88
N ALA A 316 -77.08 4.89 36.15
CA ALA A 316 -76.55 4.69 37.50
C ALA A 316 -76.84 5.90 38.43
N ARG A 317 -77.03 7.10 37.86
CA ARG A 317 -77.28 8.34 38.61
C ARG A 317 -78.77 8.66 38.74
N THR A 318 -79.58 8.35 37.74
CA THR A 318 -81.01 8.74 37.66
C THR A 318 -81.96 7.59 37.96
N GLY A 319 -81.55 6.33 37.72
CA GLY A 319 -82.39 5.15 37.88
C GLY A 319 -83.63 5.11 36.98
N SER A 320 -83.71 5.99 35.97
CA SER A 320 -84.91 6.12 35.13
C SER A 320 -85.09 4.93 34.18
N ILE A 321 -86.34 4.53 33.99
CA ILE A 321 -86.73 3.46 33.06
C ILE A 321 -86.35 3.84 31.62
N GLU A 322 -86.41 5.12 31.27
CA GLU A 322 -86.05 5.62 29.93
C GLU A 322 -84.55 5.44 29.63
N ASP A 323 -83.70 5.71 30.62
CA ASP A 323 -82.26 5.52 30.51
C ASP A 323 -81.90 4.02 30.39
N ALA A 324 -82.65 3.14 31.08
CA ALA A 324 -82.48 1.69 30.97
C ALA A 324 -82.82 1.15 29.57
N LEU A 325 -83.88 1.69 28.95
CA LEU A 325 -84.24 1.36 27.58
C LEU A 325 -83.20 1.87 26.58
N LEU A 326 -82.63 3.05 26.81
CA LEU A 326 -81.58 3.62 25.97
C LEU A 326 -80.30 2.76 26.01
N VAL A 327 -79.87 2.33 27.20
CA VAL A 327 -78.75 1.38 27.35
C VAL A 327 -79.02 0.09 26.59
N ARG A 328 -80.23 -0.49 26.71
CA ARG A 328 -80.59 -1.74 26.01
C ARG A 328 -80.59 -1.60 24.49
N ARG A 329 -81.01 -0.44 23.95
CA ARG A 329 -80.97 -0.19 22.50
C ARG A 329 -79.54 -0.04 21.99
N LEU A 330 -78.70 0.70 22.72
CA LEU A 330 -77.30 0.88 22.37
C LEU A 330 -76.50 -0.43 22.47
N THR A 331 -76.77 -1.28 23.47
CA THR A 331 -76.15 -2.61 23.56
C THR A 331 -76.55 -3.51 22.40
N ALA A 332 -77.84 -3.49 22.00
CA ALA A 332 -78.32 -4.26 20.86
C ALA A 332 -77.67 -3.81 19.54
N LYS A 333 -77.53 -2.49 19.34
CA LYS A 333 -76.87 -1.91 18.17
C LYS A 333 -75.38 -2.28 18.08
N LEU A 334 -74.71 -2.41 19.23
CA LEU A 334 -73.31 -2.86 19.34
C LEU A 334 -73.14 -4.36 19.05
N LYS A 335 -74.21 -5.15 19.14
CA LYS A 335 -74.19 -6.60 18.89
C LYS A 335 -74.57 -6.96 17.45
N GLN A 336 -75.13 -6.02 16.69
CA GLN A 336 -75.57 -6.22 15.30
C GLN A 336 -74.63 -5.63 14.25
N GLY A 337 -73.64 -4.82 14.65
CA GLY A 337 -72.57 -4.32 13.77
C GLY A 337 -71.26 -5.01 14.08
#